data_AF-A0AAW9BAV7-F1
#
_entry.id   AF-A0AAW9BAV7-F1
#
_cell.length_a   1.000
_cell.length_b   1.000
_cell.length_c   1.000
_cell.angle_alpha   90.00
_cell.angle_beta   90.00
_cell.angle_gamma   90.00
#
_symmetry.space_group_name_H-M   'P 1'
#
loop_
_entity.id
_entity.type
_entity.pdbx_description
1 polymer ?
#
loop_
_entity_poly.entity_id
_entity_poly.type
_entity_poly.pdbx_seq_one_letter_code
_entity_poly.pdbx_strand_id
1 'polypeptide(L)'
;GEVLKDTVRDISRYNGRALIMPNTVPPVTNTEMALAYRDRILKEQHGEQFEPLMALYLTDNTTPEEIRAAKATGKIVAAKLYPAGATTNSDSGVTDAKNIYHVLEAMEEVGMLLLVHGEVTHHHVDIFDREKEFLDTVLAPIVNDFPNLKIVLEHITTADAAQFVNNASDNVAATITAHHLLFNRNHMLVGGIKP
;
A
#
# COMPACT_ATOMS: atom_id res chain seq x y z
N GLY A 1 18.59 5.53 1.39
CA GLY A 1 19.33 5.96 0.19
C GLY A 1 19.59 7.45 0.28
N GLU A 2 20.23 8.03 -0.74
CA GLU A 2 20.67 9.43 -0.74
C GLU A 2 19.51 10.43 -0.55
N VAL A 3 18.34 10.13 -1.13
CA VAL A 3 17.14 10.99 -1.04
C VAL A 3 16.39 10.91 0.30
N LEU A 4 16.79 10.02 1.21
CA LEU A 4 16.06 9.83 2.49
C LEU A 4 16.11 11.10 3.34
N LYS A 5 17.26 11.76 3.38
CA LYS A 5 17.46 12.99 4.15
C LYS A 5 16.50 14.10 3.71
N ASP A 6 16.36 14.31 2.40
CA ASP A 6 15.49 15.35 1.88
C ASP A 6 14.01 15.01 2.08
N THR A 7 13.60 13.78 1.78
CA THR A 7 12.20 13.36 1.92
C THR A 7 11.74 13.34 3.37
N VAL A 8 12.59 12.91 4.31
CA VAL A 8 12.28 12.94 5.75
C VAL A 8 12.23 14.37 6.28
N ARG A 9 13.16 15.24 5.89
CA ARG A 9 13.11 16.67 6.24
C ARG A 9 11.78 17.28 5.80
N ASP A 10 11.35 17.04 4.57
CA ASP A 10 10.18 17.70 3.99
C ASP A 10 8.87 17.19 4.62
N ILE A 11 8.72 15.87 4.83
CA ILE A 11 7.52 15.30 5.46
C ILE A 11 7.42 15.63 6.96
N SER A 12 8.55 15.61 7.69
CA SER A 12 8.57 15.84 9.15
C SER A 12 8.38 17.31 9.53
N ARG A 13 8.40 18.23 8.55
CA ARG A 13 8.23 19.67 8.80
C ARG A 13 6.83 20.04 9.27
N TYR A 14 5.80 19.34 8.81
CA TYR A 14 4.40 19.72 9.05
C TYR A 14 3.49 18.54 9.42
N ASN A 15 3.85 17.31 9.07
CA ASN A 15 3.05 16.14 9.41
C ASN A 15 3.45 15.62 10.79
N GLY A 16 2.46 15.31 11.63
CA GLY A 16 2.72 14.59 12.88
C GLY A 16 3.05 13.11 12.65
N ARG A 17 2.45 12.48 11.63
CA ARG A 17 2.65 11.06 11.28
C ARG A 17 2.66 10.87 9.77
N ALA A 18 3.35 9.83 9.31
CA ALA A 18 3.26 9.34 7.93
C ALA A 18 3.32 7.80 7.91
N LEU A 19 2.50 7.18 7.06
CA LEU A 19 2.62 5.76 6.75
C LEU A 19 3.70 5.57 5.69
N ILE A 20 4.75 4.84 6.05
CA ILE A 20 5.92 4.60 5.20
C ILE A 20 5.73 3.31 4.40
N MET A 21 5.60 3.46 3.08
CA MET A 21 5.44 2.32 2.17
C MET A 21 6.71 1.45 2.11
N PRO A 22 6.57 0.12 1.91
CA PRO A 22 7.67 -0.82 2.15
C PRO A 22 8.44 -1.26 0.91
N ASN A 23 8.23 -0.65 -0.25
CA ASN A 23 8.82 -1.03 -1.54
C ASN A 23 10.25 -0.45 -1.75
N THR A 24 11.07 -0.46 -0.70
CA THR A 24 12.52 -0.17 -0.81
C THR A 24 13.23 -1.25 -1.63
N VAL A 25 14.53 -1.07 -1.87
CA VAL A 25 15.38 -2.10 -2.49
C VAL A 25 16.44 -2.54 -1.47
N PRO A 26 16.36 -3.78 -0.94
CA PRO A 26 15.27 -4.76 -1.08
C PRO A 26 13.96 -4.32 -0.37
N PRO A 27 12.80 -4.91 -0.70
CA PRO A 27 11.52 -4.58 -0.06
C PRO A 27 11.53 -4.97 1.42
N VAL A 28 10.81 -4.21 2.24
CA VAL A 28 10.70 -4.42 3.69
C VAL A 28 9.69 -5.53 3.98
N THR A 29 10.12 -6.78 3.98
CA THR A 29 9.23 -7.96 4.09
C THR A 29 9.07 -8.50 5.51
N ASN A 30 9.83 -8.00 6.47
CA ASN A 30 9.77 -8.45 7.86
C ASN A 30 9.98 -7.32 8.88
N THR A 31 9.70 -7.66 10.14
CA THR A 31 9.71 -6.78 11.30
C THR A 31 11.07 -6.15 11.52
N GLU A 32 12.14 -6.94 11.45
CA GLU A 32 13.51 -6.45 11.65
C GLU A 32 13.86 -5.36 10.63
N MET A 33 13.58 -5.62 9.34
CA MET A 33 13.81 -4.65 8.27
C MET A 33 12.99 -3.37 8.46
N ALA A 34 11.74 -3.50 8.90
CA ALA A 34 10.86 -2.35 9.13
C ALA A 34 11.35 -1.48 10.28
N LEU A 35 11.75 -2.10 11.41
CA LEU A 35 12.31 -1.38 12.55
C LEU A 35 13.65 -0.74 12.22
N ALA A 36 14.54 -1.46 11.53
CA ALA A 36 15.81 -0.90 11.07
C ALA A 36 15.61 0.27 10.10
N TYR A 37 14.59 0.22 9.22
CA TYR A 37 14.27 1.34 8.34
C TYR A 37 13.70 2.52 9.11
N ARG A 38 12.80 2.27 10.07
CA ARG A 38 12.25 3.27 10.96
C ARG A 38 13.35 4.04 11.71
N ASP A 39 14.34 3.33 12.22
CA ASP A 39 15.48 3.94 12.91
C ASP A 39 16.32 4.84 11.99
N ARG A 40 16.46 4.49 10.70
CA ARG A 40 17.10 5.37 9.72
C ARG A 40 16.28 6.63 9.46
N ILE A 41 14.96 6.52 9.40
CA ILE A 41 14.06 7.68 9.21
C ILE A 41 14.17 8.64 10.41
N LEU A 42 14.11 8.12 11.63
CA LEU A 42 14.19 8.94 12.84
C LEU A 42 15.53 9.66 13.01
N LYS A 43 16.62 9.14 12.43
CA LYS A 43 17.93 9.83 12.44
C LYS A 43 17.98 11.06 11.53
N GLU A 44 17.14 11.11 10.50
CA GLU A 44 17.08 12.21 9.53
C GLU A 44 15.97 13.23 9.84
N GLN A 45 15.18 13.00 10.90
CA GLN A 45 14.05 13.88 11.22
C GLN A 45 14.53 15.24 11.74
N HIS A 46 13.86 16.30 11.29
CA HIS A 46 14.13 17.66 11.75
C HIS A 46 13.07 18.18 12.72
N GLY A 47 11.92 17.50 12.84
CA GLY A 47 10.84 17.82 13.79
C GLY A 47 10.76 16.80 14.93
N GLU A 48 10.68 17.28 16.17
CA GLU A 48 10.63 16.43 17.38
C GLU A 48 9.34 15.61 17.53
N GLN A 49 8.28 15.96 16.78
CA GLN A 49 6.94 15.36 16.90
C GLN A 49 6.58 14.38 15.78
N PHE A 50 7.48 14.12 14.83
CA PHE A 50 7.19 13.24 13.70
C PHE A 50 7.26 11.76 14.10
N GLU A 51 6.17 11.02 13.86
CA GLU A 51 6.13 9.57 14.08
C GLU A 51 5.92 8.81 12.74
N PRO A 52 6.96 8.11 12.23
CA PRO A 52 6.80 7.20 11.11
C PRO A 52 6.05 5.93 11.55
N LEU A 53 4.95 5.64 10.86
CA LEU A 53 4.18 4.40 10.94
C LEU A 53 4.65 3.48 9.82
N MET A 54 5.06 2.26 10.14
CA MET A 54 5.66 1.35 9.17
C MET A 54 4.62 0.41 8.57
N ALA A 55 4.91 -0.10 7.37
CA ALA A 55 4.19 -1.19 6.75
C ALA A 55 5.13 -2.33 6.36
N LEU A 56 4.60 -3.55 6.21
CA LEU A 56 5.31 -4.66 5.56
C LEU A 56 4.93 -4.79 4.09
N TYR A 57 5.87 -5.23 3.26
CA TYR A 57 5.64 -5.62 1.88
C TYR A 57 5.14 -7.07 1.85
N LEU A 58 3.92 -7.32 1.36
CA LEU A 58 3.38 -8.67 1.24
C LEU A 58 3.99 -9.43 0.05
N THR A 59 4.30 -10.70 0.29
CA THR A 59 4.84 -11.64 -0.70
C THR A 59 4.14 -12.99 -0.53
N ASP A 60 4.26 -13.89 -1.52
CA ASP A 60 3.75 -15.26 -1.39
C ASP A 60 4.41 -16.05 -0.23
N ASN A 61 5.57 -15.60 0.26
CA ASN A 61 6.31 -16.23 1.37
C ASN A 61 6.03 -15.57 2.72
N THR A 62 5.18 -14.53 2.78
CA THR A 62 4.85 -13.87 4.05
C THR A 62 4.08 -14.85 4.94
N THR A 63 4.41 -14.88 6.23
CA THR A 63 3.78 -15.81 7.17
C THR A 63 2.86 -15.10 8.16
N PRO A 64 1.84 -15.79 8.71
CA PRO A 64 0.99 -15.30 9.79
C PRO A 64 1.79 -14.87 11.02
N GLU A 65 2.86 -15.61 11.35
CA GLU A 65 3.73 -15.33 12.49
C GLU A 65 4.42 -13.97 12.32
N GLU A 66 4.84 -13.64 11.10
CA GLU A 66 5.45 -12.36 10.79
C GLU A 66 4.47 -11.20 10.97
N ILE A 67 3.20 -11.36 10.56
CA ILE A 67 2.13 -10.37 10.79
C ILE A 67 1.91 -10.13 12.28
N ARG A 68 1.80 -11.20 13.06
CA ARG A 68 1.58 -11.11 14.51
C ARG A 68 2.77 -10.43 15.20
N ALA A 69 4.00 -10.81 14.84
CA ALA A 69 5.23 -10.21 15.36
C ALA A 69 5.30 -8.72 15.01
N ALA A 70 5.03 -8.36 13.76
CA ALA A 70 5.07 -6.99 13.29
C ALA A 70 4.04 -6.11 14.02
N LYS A 71 2.79 -6.57 14.14
CA LYS A 71 1.74 -5.83 14.84
C LYS A 71 2.07 -5.62 16.32
N ALA A 72 2.64 -6.64 16.98
CA ALA A 72 3.00 -6.59 18.39
C ALA A 72 4.04 -5.50 18.73
N THR A 73 4.82 -5.04 17.74
CA THR A 73 5.75 -3.90 17.93
C THR A 73 5.04 -2.57 18.22
N GLY A 74 3.77 -2.44 17.81
CA GLY A 74 3.03 -1.17 17.81
C GLY A 74 3.56 -0.12 16.83
N LYS A 75 4.61 -0.42 16.05
CA LYS A 75 5.21 0.50 15.07
C LYS A 75 4.90 0.13 13.62
N ILE A 76 4.58 -1.12 13.36
CA ILE A 76 4.13 -1.62 12.07
C ILE A 76 2.62 -1.79 12.13
N VAL A 77 1.90 -0.93 11.41
CA VAL A 77 0.44 -0.81 11.56
C VAL A 77 -0.32 -1.46 10.41
N ALA A 78 0.36 -1.76 9.32
CA ALA A 78 -0.24 -2.23 8.09
C ALA A 78 0.68 -3.17 7.30
N ALA A 79 0.12 -3.90 6.34
CA ALA A 79 0.87 -4.57 5.30
C ALA A 79 0.31 -4.17 3.93
N LYS A 80 1.20 -4.00 2.95
CA LYS A 80 0.89 -3.49 1.62
C LYS A 80 0.95 -4.61 0.59
N LEU A 81 -0.19 -4.82 -0.07
CA LEU A 81 -0.33 -5.70 -1.22
C LEU A 81 0.05 -4.93 -2.48
N TYR A 82 1.04 -5.46 -3.19
CA TYR A 82 1.36 -5.11 -4.57
C TYR A 82 1.15 -6.35 -5.43
N PRO A 83 0.26 -6.32 -6.42
CA PRO A 83 0.20 -7.36 -7.43
C PRO A 83 1.55 -7.43 -8.15
N ALA A 84 2.06 -8.65 -8.36
CA ALA A 84 3.37 -8.84 -8.96
C ALA A 84 3.48 -8.15 -10.32
N GLY A 85 4.46 -7.25 -10.47
CA GLY A 85 4.72 -6.50 -11.70
C GLY A 85 3.81 -5.28 -11.95
N ALA A 86 3.01 -4.82 -10.99
CA ALA A 86 2.08 -3.70 -11.17
C ALA A 86 2.79 -2.34 -11.22
N THR A 87 3.83 -2.16 -10.41
CA THR A 87 4.50 -0.87 -10.22
C THR A 87 5.99 -1.02 -9.87
N THR A 88 6.67 0.09 -9.60
CA THR A 88 8.10 0.11 -9.27
C THR A 88 8.45 -0.81 -8.09
N ASN A 89 9.44 -1.69 -8.30
CA ASN A 89 9.94 -2.71 -7.35
C ASN A 89 8.88 -3.74 -6.91
N SER A 90 7.88 -4.02 -7.75
CA SER A 90 6.79 -4.95 -7.41
C SER A 90 6.98 -6.40 -7.85
N ASP A 91 8.12 -6.75 -8.45
CA ASP A 91 8.35 -8.10 -9.02
C ASP A 91 8.33 -9.21 -7.96
N SER A 92 8.61 -8.87 -6.69
CA SER A 92 8.51 -9.79 -5.55
C SER A 92 7.13 -9.75 -4.87
N GLY A 93 6.14 -9.13 -5.51
CA GLY A 93 4.76 -9.01 -5.06
C GLY A 93 4.00 -10.33 -4.97
N VAL A 94 2.72 -10.22 -4.66
CA VAL A 94 1.79 -11.35 -4.56
C VAL A 94 1.38 -11.77 -5.96
N THR A 95 1.48 -13.07 -6.27
CA THR A 95 1.15 -13.60 -7.61
C THR A 95 -0.34 -13.92 -7.75
N ASP A 96 -0.97 -14.41 -6.68
CA ASP A 96 -2.40 -14.65 -6.54
C ASP A 96 -2.82 -14.28 -5.11
N ALA A 97 -3.89 -13.50 -4.95
CA ALA A 97 -4.38 -13.11 -3.63
C ALA A 97 -4.67 -14.31 -2.72
N LYS A 98 -5.12 -15.44 -3.28
CA LYS A 98 -5.39 -16.66 -2.52
C LYS A 98 -4.16 -17.24 -1.85
N ASN A 99 -2.97 -17.01 -2.41
CA ASN A 99 -1.71 -17.48 -1.83
C ASN A 99 -1.42 -16.83 -0.47
N ILE A 100 -2.09 -15.74 -0.12
CA ILE A 100 -1.87 -15.02 1.14
C ILE A 100 -3.12 -14.99 2.02
N TYR A 101 -4.16 -15.77 1.75
CA TYR A 101 -5.38 -15.77 2.58
C TYR A 101 -5.12 -16.10 4.05
N HIS A 102 -4.18 -17.02 4.33
CA HIS A 102 -3.75 -17.33 5.68
C HIS A 102 -3.06 -16.13 6.37
N VAL A 103 -2.41 -15.26 5.59
CA VAL A 103 -1.83 -14.00 6.07
C VAL A 103 -2.91 -12.96 6.35
N LEU A 104 -3.90 -12.84 5.45
CA LEU A 104 -5.04 -11.92 5.62
C LEU A 104 -5.88 -12.26 6.84
N GLU A 105 -6.10 -13.55 7.11
CA GLU A 105 -6.75 -14.04 8.34
C GLU A 105 -6.00 -13.56 9.58
N ALA A 106 -4.67 -13.72 9.61
CA ALA A 106 -3.86 -13.24 10.73
C ALA A 106 -3.88 -11.71 10.86
N MET A 107 -3.95 -10.97 9.75
CA MET A 107 -4.09 -9.51 9.77
C MET A 107 -5.43 -9.09 10.37
N GLU A 108 -6.51 -9.79 10.02
CA GLU A 108 -7.84 -9.56 10.59
C GLU A 108 -7.84 -9.83 12.11
N GLU A 109 -7.30 -10.98 12.54
CA GLU A 109 -7.19 -11.37 13.96
C GLU A 109 -6.51 -10.30 14.82
N VAL A 110 -5.41 -9.72 14.33
CA VAL A 110 -4.61 -8.75 15.09
C VAL A 110 -4.97 -7.29 14.78
N GLY A 111 -5.94 -7.04 13.91
CA GLY A 111 -6.33 -5.70 13.46
C GLY A 111 -5.20 -4.94 12.77
N MET A 112 -4.39 -5.62 11.94
CA MET A 112 -3.45 -4.98 11.02
C MET A 112 -4.18 -4.53 9.75
N LEU A 113 -3.91 -3.32 9.26
CA LEU A 113 -4.55 -2.83 8.05
C LEU A 113 -3.96 -3.50 6.80
N LEU A 114 -4.81 -3.88 5.87
CA LEU A 114 -4.41 -4.22 4.50
C LEU A 114 -4.45 -2.96 3.64
N LEU A 115 -3.30 -2.56 3.11
CA LEU A 115 -3.21 -1.50 2.11
C LEU A 115 -3.10 -2.17 0.73
N VAL A 116 -3.83 -1.65 -0.25
CA VAL A 116 -3.93 -2.31 -1.55
C VAL A 116 -3.55 -1.35 -2.67
N HIS A 117 -2.58 -1.74 -3.49
CA HIS A 117 -2.39 -1.15 -4.81
C HIS A 117 -3.30 -1.90 -5.79
N GLY A 118 -4.46 -1.29 -6.11
CA GLY A 118 -5.56 -1.99 -6.76
C GLY A 118 -5.49 -1.99 -8.28
N GLU A 119 -4.47 -2.59 -8.89
CA GLU A 119 -4.38 -2.76 -10.34
C GLU A 119 -3.97 -4.19 -10.71
N VAL A 120 -4.67 -4.81 -11.66
CA VAL A 120 -4.20 -6.07 -12.26
C VAL A 120 -3.04 -5.82 -13.23
N THR A 121 -2.21 -6.83 -13.50
CA THR A 121 -0.99 -6.68 -14.31
C THR A 121 -1.04 -7.44 -15.63
N HIS A 122 -2.18 -8.06 -15.94
CA HIS A 122 -2.35 -8.87 -17.13
C HIS A 122 -2.10 -8.07 -18.42
N HIS A 123 -1.27 -8.62 -19.31
CA HIS A 123 -0.88 -7.97 -20.57
C HIS A 123 -2.05 -7.70 -21.53
N HIS A 124 -3.17 -8.40 -21.39
CA HIS A 124 -4.35 -8.25 -22.25
C HIS A 124 -5.35 -7.21 -21.73
N VAL A 125 -5.14 -6.66 -20.52
CA VAL A 125 -6.00 -5.63 -19.91
C VAL A 125 -5.39 -4.26 -20.18
N ASP A 126 -6.17 -3.36 -20.77
CA ASP A 126 -5.76 -1.97 -21.01
C ASP A 126 -5.42 -1.29 -19.68
N ILE A 127 -4.36 -0.46 -19.67
CA ILE A 127 -3.89 0.19 -18.45
C ILE A 127 -4.98 1.01 -17.76
N PHE A 128 -5.91 1.62 -18.50
CA PHE A 128 -7.00 2.41 -17.95
C PHE A 128 -8.14 1.57 -17.36
N ASP A 129 -8.20 0.27 -17.66
CA ASP A 129 -9.21 -0.66 -17.16
C ASP A 129 -8.70 -1.51 -15.98
N ARG A 130 -7.38 -1.47 -15.68
CA ARG A 130 -6.75 -2.32 -14.66
C ARG A 130 -7.29 -2.10 -13.24
N GLU A 131 -7.61 -0.85 -12.87
CA GLU A 131 -8.16 -0.55 -11.55
C GLU A 131 -9.55 -1.18 -11.40
N LYS A 132 -10.40 -1.02 -12.41
CA LYS A 132 -11.75 -1.59 -12.43
C LYS A 132 -11.73 -3.12 -12.37
N GLU A 133 -10.92 -3.75 -13.22
CA GLU A 133 -10.78 -5.21 -13.23
C GLU A 133 -10.33 -5.74 -11.86
N PHE A 134 -9.44 -5.02 -11.18
CA PHE A 134 -8.97 -5.39 -9.84
C PHE A 134 -10.09 -5.36 -8.80
N LEU A 135 -10.99 -4.35 -8.86
CA LEU A 135 -12.14 -4.25 -7.95
C LEU A 135 -13.01 -5.50 -8.05
N ASP A 136 -13.33 -5.91 -9.27
CA ASP A 136 -14.26 -7.00 -9.54
C ASP A 136 -13.65 -8.37 -9.24
N THR A 137 -12.37 -8.57 -9.61
CA THR A 137 -11.75 -9.90 -9.61
C THR A 137 -10.92 -10.21 -8.37
N VAL A 138 -10.43 -9.19 -7.64
CA VAL A 138 -9.53 -9.36 -6.50
C VAL A 138 -10.11 -8.73 -5.23
N LEU A 139 -10.46 -7.44 -5.27
CA LEU A 139 -10.84 -6.72 -4.05
C LEU A 139 -12.19 -7.18 -3.51
N ALA A 140 -13.21 -7.32 -4.36
CA ALA A 140 -14.54 -7.76 -3.94
C ALA A 140 -14.53 -9.13 -3.25
N PRO A 141 -13.83 -10.16 -3.77
CA PRO A 141 -13.63 -11.42 -3.05
C PRO A 141 -12.99 -11.24 -1.68
N ILE A 142 -11.89 -10.48 -1.57
CA ILE A 142 -11.20 -10.26 -0.28
C ILE A 142 -12.12 -9.60 0.73
N VAL A 143 -12.88 -8.57 0.32
CA VAL A 143 -13.83 -7.86 1.20
C VAL A 143 -14.93 -8.81 1.71
N ASN A 144 -15.41 -9.71 0.86
CA ASN A 144 -16.45 -10.69 1.24
C ASN A 144 -15.92 -11.79 2.17
N ASP A 145 -14.69 -12.26 1.91
CA ASP A 145 -14.08 -13.36 2.65
C ASP A 145 -13.54 -12.92 4.02
N PHE A 146 -13.15 -11.64 4.16
CA PHE A 146 -12.59 -11.05 5.39
C PHE A 146 -13.38 -9.80 5.84
N PRO A 147 -14.63 -9.96 6.30
CA PRO A 147 -15.53 -8.83 6.55
C PRO A 147 -15.10 -7.92 7.71
N ASN A 148 -14.21 -8.38 8.60
CA ASN A 148 -13.68 -7.59 9.72
C ASN A 148 -12.29 -7.00 9.43
N LEU A 149 -11.63 -7.40 8.33
CA LEU A 149 -10.34 -6.88 7.94
C LEU A 149 -10.48 -5.43 7.47
N LYS A 150 -9.66 -4.55 8.04
CA LYS A 150 -9.62 -3.14 7.62
C LYS A 150 -8.76 -2.99 6.37
N ILE A 151 -9.37 -2.52 5.31
CA ILE A 151 -8.77 -2.43 3.98
C ILE A 151 -8.73 -0.97 3.53
N VAL A 152 -7.59 -0.54 2.99
CA VAL A 152 -7.42 0.76 2.34
C VAL A 152 -7.07 0.53 0.88
N LEU A 153 -7.99 0.89 -0.01
CA LEU A 153 -7.70 0.97 -1.44
C LEU A 153 -6.90 2.26 -1.69
N GLU A 154 -5.59 2.10 -1.90
CA GLU A 154 -4.69 3.24 -2.01
C GLU A 154 -4.90 3.99 -3.33
N HIS A 155 -4.70 5.31 -3.29
CA HIS A 155 -4.55 6.20 -4.43
C HIS A 155 -5.56 5.96 -5.57
N ILE A 156 -6.85 5.85 -5.24
CA ILE A 156 -7.91 5.60 -6.23
C ILE A 156 -7.91 6.64 -7.35
N THR A 157 -8.21 6.20 -8.57
CA THR A 157 -8.13 7.04 -9.77
C THR A 157 -9.43 7.09 -10.57
N THR A 158 -10.36 6.16 -10.33
CA THR A 158 -11.60 6.02 -11.11
C THR A 158 -12.87 6.32 -10.30
N ALA A 159 -13.93 6.66 -11.02
CA ALA A 159 -15.27 6.76 -10.43
C ALA A 159 -15.78 5.40 -9.93
N ASP A 160 -15.41 4.31 -10.62
CA ASP A 160 -15.73 2.94 -10.20
C ASP A 160 -15.15 2.64 -8.80
N ALA A 161 -13.88 2.97 -8.54
CA ALA A 161 -13.27 2.79 -7.22
C ALA A 161 -13.91 3.68 -6.13
N ALA A 162 -14.21 4.94 -6.46
CA ALA A 162 -14.91 5.82 -5.53
C ALA A 162 -16.31 5.28 -5.17
N GLN A 163 -17.04 4.76 -6.17
CA GLN A 163 -18.35 4.14 -5.96
C GLN A 163 -18.24 2.83 -5.18
N PHE A 164 -17.23 2.00 -5.46
CA PHE A 164 -16.97 0.76 -4.73
C PHE A 164 -16.82 1.03 -3.24
N VAL A 165 -15.93 1.96 -2.88
CA VAL A 165 -15.65 2.30 -1.46
C VAL A 165 -16.88 2.92 -0.79
N ASN A 166 -17.64 3.78 -1.48
CA ASN A 166 -18.86 4.38 -0.93
C ASN A 166 -19.98 3.35 -0.66
N ASN A 167 -19.95 2.20 -1.33
CA ASN A 167 -20.94 1.12 -1.15
C ASN A 167 -20.41 -0.06 -0.32
N ALA A 168 -19.14 -0.02 0.11
CA ALA A 168 -18.54 -1.04 0.94
C ALA A 168 -18.89 -0.86 2.43
N SER A 169 -18.46 -1.78 3.28
CA SER A 169 -18.63 -1.69 4.73
C SER A 169 -17.70 -0.63 5.34
N ASP A 170 -17.94 -0.29 6.62
CA ASP A 170 -17.11 0.65 7.40
C ASP A 170 -15.63 0.21 7.54
N ASN A 171 -15.30 -1.02 7.15
CA ASN A 171 -13.93 -1.55 7.16
C ASN A 171 -13.15 -1.24 5.88
N VAL A 172 -13.77 -0.66 4.85
CA VAL A 172 -13.11 -0.31 3.59
C VAL A 172 -13.01 1.21 3.46
N ALA A 173 -11.81 1.70 3.22
CA ALA A 173 -11.52 3.11 2.96
C ALA A 173 -10.67 3.27 1.70
N ALA A 174 -10.44 4.52 1.30
CA ALA A 174 -9.49 4.85 0.23
C ALA A 174 -8.63 6.06 0.59
N THR A 175 -7.46 6.13 -0.05
CA THR A 175 -6.66 7.36 -0.11
C THR A 175 -6.74 7.97 -1.50
N ILE A 176 -6.62 9.30 -1.56
CA ILE A 176 -6.59 10.05 -2.81
C ILE A 176 -5.33 10.91 -2.80
N THR A 177 -4.58 10.90 -3.90
CA THR A 177 -3.36 11.69 -4.01
C THR A 177 -3.67 13.11 -4.45
N ALA A 178 -2.79 14.06 -4.11
CA ALA A 178 -2.92 15.44 -4.58
C ALA A 178 -2.91 15.54 -6.12
N HIS A 179 -2.10 14.72 -6.79
CA HIS A 179 -1.97 14.77 -8.25
C HIS A 179 -3.20 14.20 -8.98
N HIS A 180 -3.88 13.19 -8.45
CA HIS A 180 -5.13 12.69 -9.06
C HIS A 180 -6.31 13.65 -8.87
N LEU A 181 -6.25 14.55 -7.87
CA LEU A 181 -7.22 15.64 -7.73
C LEU A 181 -6.96 16.80 -8.70
N LEU A 182 -5.69 17.10 -8.98
CA LEU A 182 -5.29 18.27 -9.77
C LEU A 182 -5.17 17.98 -11.27
N PHE A 183 -4.80 16.75 -11.62
CA PHE A 183 -4.44 16.38 -12.99
C PHE A 183 -5.29 15.24 -13.51
N ASN A 184 -5.31 15.13 -14.84
CA ASN A 184 -5.91 14.03 -15.58
C ASN A 184 -5.00 13.68 -16.76
N ARG A 185 -5.31 12.60 -17.49
CA ARG A 185 -4.47 12.10 -18.58
C ARG A 185 -4.12 13.12 -19.67
N ASN A 186 -4.95 14.15 -19.89
CA ASN A 186 -4.62 15.19 -20.88
C ASN A 186 -3.37 15.98 -20.46
N HIS A 187 -3.14 16.20 -19.16
CA HIS A 187 -1.95 16.88 -18.67
C HIS A 187 -0.66 16.08 -18.97
N MET A 188 -0.77 14.76 -19.10
CA MET A 188 0.35 13.86 -19.43
C MET A 188 0.53 13.67 -20.94
N LEU A 189 -0.55 13.69 -21.72
CA LEU A 189 -0.55 13.27 -23.13
C LEU A 189 -0.72 14.39 -24.15
N VAL A 190 -1.22 15.58 -23.76
CA VAL A 190 -1.39 16.69 -24.70
C VAL A 190 -0.02 17.25 -25.10
N GLY A 191 0.24 17.24 -26.41
CA GLY A 191 1.54 17.63 -27.00
C GLY A 191 2.47 16.45 -27.30
N GLY A 192 1.95 15.21 -27.28
CA GLY A 192 2.70 13.97 -27.56
C GLY A 192 3.08 13.22 -26.29
N ILE A 193 3.63 12.02 -26.44
CA ILE A 193 4.32 11.35 -25.32
C ILE A 193 5.54 12.22 -25.01
N LYS A 194 5.49 12.91 -23.86
CA LYS A 194 6.67 13.57 -23.29
C LYS A 194 7.28 12.56 -22.31
N PRO A 195 8.25 11.75 -22.77
CA PRO A 195 8.91 10.78 -21.90
C PRO A 195 9.60 11.46 -20.72
#